data_AF-A0A917SJP6-F1
#
_entry.id   AF-A0A917SJP6-F1
#
_cell.length_a   1.000
_cell.length_b   1.000
_cell.length_c   1.000
_cell.angle_alpha   90.00
_cell.angle_beta   90.00
_cell.angle_gamma   90.00
#
_symmetry.space_group_name_H-M   'P 1'
#
loop_
_entity.id
_entity.type
_entity.pdbx_description
1 polymer ?
#
loop_
_entity_poly.entity_id
_entity_poly.type
_entity_poly.pdbx_seq_one_letter_code
_entity_poly.pdbx_strand_id
1 'polypeptide(L)'
;MLSADPRRQFERLLLRTGEMNYIWTNTESLLIHLIAGLAGVDKETAVVIFLTLNTTRARIDLVERLAKMDRRDAEERDEVLSRSRALSRLSGIRNHFNHCIYSFDPESGNAHTILMRISDRKTGLKMGRTDPVDDAELARIEGAIAELVALNRDLWGLIRARSYPA
;
A
#
# COMPACT_ATOMS: atom_id res chain seq x y z
N MET A 1 9.97 32.72 -7.03
CA MET A 1 9.92 31.25 -6.86
C MET A 1 9.99 30.65 -8.25
N LEU A 2 11.07 29.93 -8.57
CA LEU A 2 11.22 29.27 -9.87
C LEU A 2 10.18 28.16 -9.96
N SER A 3 9.25 28.29 -10.89
CA SER A 3 8.33 27.23 -11.30
C SER A 3 9.14 25.96 -11.59
N ALA A 4 8.92 24.89 -10.84
CA ALA A 4 9.57 23.61 -11.10
C ALA A 4 9.20 23.11 -12.50
N ASP A 5 10.18 22.55 -13.22
CA ASP A 5 9.97 21.94 -14.54
C ASP A 5 8.96 20.78 -14.43
N PRO A 6 7.79 20.84 -15.08
CA PRO A 6 6.77 19.80 -15.00
C PRO A 6 7.28 18.40 -15.35
N ARG A 7 8.25 18.30 -16.27
CA ARG A 7 8.87 17.00 -16.62
C ARG A 7 9.65 16.42 -15.45
N ARG A 8 10.39 17.24 -14.70
CA ARG A 8 11.14 16.80 -13.51
C ARG A 8 10.22 16.38 -12.38
N GLN A 9 9.09 17.06 -12.18
CA GLN A 9 8.09 16.66 -11.18
C GLN A 9 7.48 15.30 -11.54
N PHE A 10 7.19 15.08 -12.82
CA PHE A 10 6.68 13.80 -13.31
C PHE A 10 7.70 12.66 -13.17
N GLU A 11 8.95 12.86 -13.57
CA GLU A 11 10.03 11.87 -13.37
C GLU A 11 10.19 11.50 -11.89
N ARG A 12 10.14 12.51 -11.00
CA ARG A 12 10.18 12.30 -9.56
C ARG A 12 8.99 11.47 -9.08
N LEU A 13 7.78 11.73 -9.57
CA LEU A 13 6.61 10.94 -9.22
C LEU A 13 6.75 9.47 -9.65
N LEU A 14 7.27 9.21 -10.86
CA LEU A 14 7.51 7.85 -11.34
C LEU A 14 8.54 7.11 -10.46
N LEU A 15 9.64 7.77 -10.10
CA LEU A 15 10.64 7.21 -9.20
C LEU A 15 10.04 6.88 -7.82
N ARG A 16 9.25 7.78 -7.25
CA ARG A 16 8.56 7.55 -5.97
C ARG A 16 7.52 6.44 -6.06
N THR A 17 6.83 6.30 -7.19
CA THR A 17 5.88 5.20 -7.41
C THR A 17 6.59 3.85 -7.44
N GLY A 18 7.76 3.77 -8.09
CA GLY A 18 8.61 2.59 -8.06
C GLY A 18 9.11 2.25 -6.65
N GLU A 19 9.60 3.24 -5.91
CA GLU A 19 10.03 3.10 -4.52
C GLU A 19 8.90 2.61 -3.61
N MET A 20 7.72 3.23 -3.70
CA MET A 20 6.54 2.82 -2.94
C MET A 20 6.17 1.36 -3.23
N ASN A 21 6.22 0.93 -4.49
CA ASN A 21 5.93 -0.46 -4.86
C ASN A 21 6.94 -1.45 -4.27
N TYR A 22 8.22 -1.12 -4.30
CA TYR A 22 9.26 -1.95 -3.70
C TYR A 22 9.05 -2.12 -2.19
N ILE A 23 8.86 -1.01 -1.47
CA ILE A 23 8.64 -1.04 -0.02
C ILE A 23 7.33 -1.75 0.32
N TRP A 24 6.29 -1.53 -0.48
CA TRP A 24 5.01 -2.23 -0.35
C TRP A 24 5.19 -3.75 -0.41
N THR A 25 5.83 -4.28 -1.46
CA THR A 25 6.02 -5.74 -1.62
C THR A 25 6.80 -6.34 -0.46
N ASN A 26 7.84 -5.65 0.02
CA ASN A 26 8.60 -6.08 1.20
C ASN A 26 7.82 -6.00 2.52
N THR A 27 6.82 -5.14 2.60
CA THR A 27 5.96 -4.98 3.79
C THR A 27 4.82 -5.99 3.78
N GLU A 28 4.21 -6.21 2.62
CA GLU A 28 3.15 -7.20 2.43
C GLU A 28 3.65 -8.62 2.69
N SER A 29 4.89 -8.95 2.27
CA SER A 29 5.47 -10.27 2.53
C SER A 29 5.59 -10.59 4.02
N LEU A 30 5.63 -9.58 4.90
CA LEU A 30 5.64 -9.81 6.35
C LEU A 30 4.36 -10.43 6.89
N LEU A 31 3.26 -10.38 6.12
CA LEU A 31 2.03 -11.10 6.46
C LEU A 31 2.28 -12.62 6.53
N ILE A 32 3.31 -13.16 5.86
CA ILE A 32 3.71 -14.57 5.97
C ILE A 32 4.03 -14.91 7.44
N HIS A 33 4.80 -14.06 8.12
CA HIS A 33 5.19 -14.27 9.52
C HIS A 33 3.99 -14.13 10.46
N LEU A 34 3.09 -13.18 10.18
CA LEU A 34 1.84 -13.04 10.94
C LEU A 34 0.95 -14.28 10.76
N ILE A 35 0.81 -14.79 9.54
CA ILE A 35 0.05 -16.02 9.27
C ILE A 35 0.68 -17.19 10.03
N ALA A 36 2.00 -17.36 9.96
CA ALA A 36 2.72 -18.43 10.66
C ALA A 36 2.44 -18.40 12.18
N GLY A 37 2.65 -17.25 12.83
CA GLY A 37 2.44 -17.10 14.27
C GLY A 37 0.98 -17.23 14.70
N LEU A 38 0.05 -16.63 13.94
CA LEU A 38 -1.37 -16.63 14.29
C LEU A 38 -2.06 -17.98 14.01
N ALA A 39 -1.66 -18.66 12.94
CA ALA A 39 -2.15 -20.01 12.63
C ALA A 39 -1.42 -21.12 13.40
N GLY A 40 -0.23 -20.84 13.95
CA GLY A 40 0.59 -21.83 14.66
C GLY A 40 1.22 -22.85 13.72
N VAL A 41 1.68 -22.40 12.55
CA VAL A 41 2.31 -23.23 11.52
C VAL A 41 3.73 -22.76 11.25
N ASP A 42 4.55 -23.60 10.62
CA ASP A 42 5.86 -23.19 10.15
C ASP A 42 5.78 -22.16 9.01
N LYS A 43 6.92 -21.54 8.72
CA LYS A 43 7.04 -20.49 7.70
C LYS A 43 6.74 -21.02 6.29
N GLU A 44 7.12 -22.26 5.97
CA GLU A 44 6.90 -22.85 4.64
C GLU A 44 5.40 -23.03 4.37
N THR A 45 4.65 -23.54 5.36
CA THR A 45 3.20 -23.67 5.31
C THR A 45 2.53 -22.31 5.19
N ALA A 46 3.00 -21.31 5.95
CA ALA A 46 2.48 -19.95 5.85
C ALA A 46 2.74 -19.31 4.47
N VAL A 47 3.89 -19.59 3.83
CA VAL A 47 4.19 -19.17 2.45
C VAL A 47 3.18 -19.77 1.48
N VAL A 48 2.87 -21.06 1.59
CA VAL A 48 1.85 -21.71 0.74
C VAL A 48 0.49 -21.05 0.90
N ILE A 49 0.07 -20.77 2.14
CA ILE A 49 -1.18 -20.06 2.41
C ILE A 49 -1.15 -18.66 1.77
N PHE A 50 -0.08 -17.90 1.98
CA PHE A 50 0.07 -16.54 1.43
C PHE A 50 0.01 -16.50 -0.10
N LEU A 51 0.66 -17.45 -0.78
CA LEU A 51 0.67 -17.57 -2.24
C LEU A 51 -0.68 -18.04 -2.79
N THR A 52 -1.45 -18.81 -2.02
CA THR A 52 -2.80 -19.26 -2.40
C THR A 52 -3.83 -18.11 -2.35
N LEU A 53 -3.63 -17.14 -1.46
CA LEU A 53 -4.48 -15.95 -1.36
C LEU A 53 -4.09 -14.94 -2.44
N ASN A 54 -4.88 -14.89 -3.50
CA ASN A 54 -4.59 -14.12 -4.73
C ASN A 54 -4.69 -12.59 -4.59
N THR A 55 -5.11 -12.06 -3.45
CA THR A 55 -5.23 -10.61 -3.23
C THR A 55 -4.68 -10.21 -1.88
N THR A 56 -4.09 -9.02 -1.79
CA THR A 56 -3.68 -8.42 -0.51
C THR A 56 -4.84 -8.36 0.48
N ARG A 57 -6.05 -8.01 0.01
CA ARG A 57 -7.24 -7.96 0.88
C ARG A 57 -7.50 -9.32 1.53
N ALA A 58 -7.48 -10.41 0.77
CA ALA A 58 -7.72 -11.74 1.32
C ALA A 58 -6.64 -12.15 2.35
N ARG A 59 -5.39 -11.76 2.12
CA ARG A 59 -4.27 -11.98 3.07
C ARG A 59 -4.48 -11.21 4.37
N ILE A 60 -4.84 -9.92 4.27
CA ILE A 60 -5.13 -9.08 5.43
C ILE A 60 -6.35 -9.61 6.19
N ASP A 61 -7.43 -9.95 5.50
CA ASP A 61 -8.65 -10.50 6.11
C ASP A 61 -8.36 -11.79 6.87
N LEU A 62 -7.52 -12.68 6.33
CA LEU A 62 -7.09 -13.89 7.04
C LEU A 62 -6.37 -13.52 8.34
N VAL A 63 -5.36 -12.64 8.28
CA VAL A 63 -4.60 -12.20 9.46
C VAL A 63 -5.52 -11.60 10.51
N GLU A 64 -6.44 -10.72 10.12
CA GLU A 64 -7.39 -10.13 11.06
C GLU A 64 -8.30 -11.18 11.69
N ARG A 65 -8.80 -12.15 10.92
CA ARG A 65 -9.66 -13.22 11.43
C ARG A 65 -8.92 -14.13 12.40
N LEU A 66 -7.67 -14.49 12.08
CA LEU A 66 -6.85 -15.30 12.98
C LEU A 66 -6.53 -14.56 14.29
N ALA A 67 -6.28 -13.25 14.22
CA ALA A 67 -6.04 -12.41 15.40
C ALA A 67 -7.29 -12.26 16.29
N LYS A 68 -8.50 -12.32 15.71
CA LYS A 68 -9.78 -12.19 16.42
C LYS A 68 -10.28 -13.49 17.07
N MET A 69 -9.57 -14.62 16.93
CA MET A 69 -9.99 -15.89 17.54
C MET A 69 -9.89 -15.84 19.07
N ASP A 70 -10.85 -16.46 19.78
CA ASP A 70 -10.97 -16.39 21.26
C ASP A 70 -9.72 -16.82 22.04
N ARG A 71 -8.88 -17.67 21.43
CA ARG A 71 -7.61 -18.14 22.00
C ARG A 71 -6.49 -17.09 22.00
N ARG A 72 -6.75 -15.86 21.55
CA ARG A 72 -5.74 -14.80 21.39
C ARG A 72 -5.87 -13.76 22.47
N ASP A 73 -4.73 -13.34 22.99
CA ASP A 73 -4.65 -12.25 23.94
C ASP A 73 -5.13 -10.94 23.29
N ALA A 74 -5.80 -10.09 24.08
CA ALA A 74 -6.41 -8.86 23.59
C ALA A 74 -5.37 -7.84 23.10
N GLU A 75 -4.20 -7.79 23.73
CA GLU A 75 -3.10 -6.92 23.32
C GLU A 75 -2.55 -7.37 21.97
N GLU A 76 -2.23 -8.66 21.81
CA GLU A 76 -1.77 -9.23 20.53
C GLU A 76 -2.77 -8.95 19.40
N ARG A 77 -4.07 -9.16 19.67
CA ARG A 77 -5.15 -8.86 18.73
C ARG A 77 -5.11 -7.40 18.31
N ASP A 78 -5.12 -6.47 19.26
CA ASP A 78 -5.23 -5.04 18.97
C ASP A 78 -3.97 -4.51 18.26
N GLU A 79 -2.80 -5.06 18.59
CA GLU A 79 -1.55 -4.80 17.90
C GLU A 79 -1.60 -5.24 16.43
N VAL A 80 -2.06 -6.46 16.14
CA VAL A 80 -2.18 -6.96 14.77
C VAL A 80 -3.22 -6.15 13.99
N LEU A 81 -4.40 -5.89 14.57
CA LEU A 81 -5.48 -5.19 13.89
C LEU A 81 -5.13 -3.74 13.54
N SER A 82 -4.40 -3.03 14.40
CA SER A 82 -3.97 -1.66 14.11
C SER A 82 -3.04 -1.61 12.89
N ARG A 83 -2.09 -2.54 12.79
CA ARG A 83 -1.13 -2.66 11.68
C ARG A 83 -1.78 -3.15 10.39
N SER A 84 -2.71 -4.11 10.47
CA SER A 84 -3.52 -4.56 9.31
C SER A 84 -4.37 -3.43 8.72
N ARG A 85 -4.96 -2.57 9.56
CA ARG A 85 -5.72 -1.40 9.11
C ARG A 85 -4.82 -0.38 8.42
N ALA A 86 -3.62 -0.13 8.97
CA ALA A 86 -2.63 0.75 8.34
C ALA A 86 -2.21 0.21 6.96
N LEU A 87 -1.92 -1.09 6.86
CA LEU A 87 -1.57 -1.74 5.59
C LEU A 87 -2.71 -1.62 4.56
N SER A 88 -3.95 -1.85 4.98
CA SER A 88 -5.14 -1.71 4.11
C SER A 88 -5.30 -0.29 3.56
N ARG A 89 -5.12 0.73 4.42
CA ARG A 89 -5.18 2.13 4.01
C ARG A 89 -4.07 2.47 3.01
N LEU A 90 -2.84 2.07 3.30
CA LEU A 90 -1.69 2.30 2.42
C LEU A 90 -1.82 1.55 1.09
N SER A 91 -2.47 0.37 1.08
CA SER A 91 -2.83 -0.33 -0.16
C SER A 91 -3.69 0.53 -1.08
N GLY A 92 -4.67 1.25 -0.52
CA GLY A 92 -5.52 2.16 -1.27
C GLY A 92 -4.73 3.30 -1.92
N ILE A 93 -3.76 3.86 -1.20
CA ILE A 93 -2.87 4.91 -1.72
C ILE A 93 -1.94 4.34 -2.80
N ARG A 94 -1.36 3.16 -2.57
CA ARG A 94 -0.53 2.47 -3.57
C ARG A 94 -1.31 2.20 -4.85
N ASN A 95 -2.54 1.70 -4.73
CA ASN A 95 -3.40 1.41 -5.88
C ASN A 95 -3.80 2.68 -6.63
N HIS A 96 -3.94 3.81 -5.93
CA HIS A 96 -4.17 5.10 -6.57
C HIS A 96 -3.06 5.41 -7.57
N PHE A 97 -1.80 5.51 -7.13
CA PHE A 97 -0.68 5.87 -8.02
C PHE A 97 -0.34 4.81 -9.08
N ASN A 98 -0.64 3.53 -8.83
CA ASN A 98 -0.38 2.47 -9.82
C ASN A 98 -1.44 2.35 -10.91
N HIS A 99 -2.66 2.83 -10.67
CA HIS A 99 -3.76 2.73 -11.62
C HIS A 99 -4.19 4.09 -12.18
N CYS A 100 -3.37 5.13 -11.99
CA CYS A 100 -3.49 6.39 -12.71
C CYS A 100 -3.07 6.22 -14.18
N ILE A 101 -3.76 6.93 -15.08
CA ILE A 101 -3.31 7.09 -16.47
C ILE A 101 -2.46 8.37 -16.51
N TYR A 102 -1.31 8.33 -17.17
CA TYR A 102 -0.45 9.50 -17.39
C TYR A 102 -0.60 9.95 -18.84
N SER A 103 -0.76 11.25 -19.07
CA SER A 103 -0.90 11.84 -20.41
C SER A 103 0.08 13.00 -20.61
N PHE A 104 0.35 13.34 -21.86
CA PHE A 104 1.24 14.44 -22.21
C PHE A 104 0.53 15.30 -23.25
N ASP A 105 0.60 16.63 -23.08
CA ASP A 105 0.10 17.55 -24.09
C ASP A 105 1.14 17.68 -25.23
N PRO A 106 0.79 17.29 -26.47
CA PRO A 106 1.72 17.35 -27.61
C PRO A 106 2.14 18.77 -28.01
N GLU A 107 1.36 19.81 -27.70
CA GLU A 107 1.64 21.18 -28.16
C GLU A 107 2.51 21.98 -27.19
N SER A 108 2.37 21.77 -25.88
CA SER A 108 3.09 22.54 -24.86
C SER A 108 4.34 21.84 -24.31
N GLY A 109 4.50 20.53 -24.53
CA GLY A 109 5.56 19.72 -23.90
C GLY A 109 5.45 19.61 -22.37
N ASN A 110 4.36 20.14 -21.79
CA ASN A 110 4.05 20.00 -20.38
C ASN A 110 3.47 18.61 -20.13
N ALA A 111 4.08 17.88 -19.21
CA ALA A 111 3.48 16.66 -18.68
C ALA A 111 2.22 17.06 -17.88
N HIS A 112 1.04 16.66 -18.37
CA HIS A 112 -0.21 16.83 -17.64
C HIS A 112 -0.70 15.46 -17.19
N THR A 113 -0.62 15.18 -15.91
CA THR A 113 -1.25 13.98 -15.36
C THR A 113 -2.75 14.13 -15.50
N ILE A 114 -3.37 13.43 -16.44
CA ILE A 114 -4.82 13.26 -16.41
C ILE A 114 -5.09 12.13 -15.41
N LEU A 115 -5.27 12.50 -14.15
CA LEU A 115 -5.66 11.63 -13.05
C LEU A 115 -7.09 11.09 -13.24
N MET A 116 -7.37 10.37 -14.33
CA MET A 116 -8.72 9.92 -14.66
C MET A 116 -9.24 8.89 -13.66
N ARG A 117 -9.85 9.37 -12.57
CA ARG A 117 -10.86 8.59 -11.87
C ARG A 117 -12.11 8.64 -12.75
N ILE A 118 -12.39 7.56 -13.48
CA ILE A 118 -13.75 7.30 -13.92
C ILE A 118 -14.58 7.16 -12.63
N SER A 119 -15.32 8.20 -12.27
CA SER A 119 -16.31 8.09 -11.21
C SER A 119 -17.56 7.49 -11.83
N ASP A 120 -17.72 6.18 -11.69
CA ASP A 120 -18.96 5.52 -12.01
C ASP A 120 -20.04 5.98 -11.02
N ARG A 121 -20.94 6.85 -11.48
CA ARG A 121 -22.14 7.26 -10.74
C ARG A 121 -23.34 6.65 -11.46
N LYS A 122 -24.38 6.28 -10.70
CA LYS A 122 -25.60 5.59 -11.15
C LYS A 122 -26.28 6.13 -12.42
N THR A 123 -25.96 7.35 -12.88
CA THR A 123 -26.60 8.00 -14.03
C THR A 123 -25.61 8.66 -15.01
N GLY A 124 -24.31 8.35 -14.99
CA GLY A 124 -23.41 8.88 -16.03
C GLY A 124 -21.91 8.59 -15.84
N LEU A 125 -21.23 8.43 -16.98
CA LEU A 125 -19.77 8.28 -17.08
C LEU A 125 -19.15 9.68 -17.22
N LYS A 126 -18.58 10.23 -16.14
CA LYS A 126 -17.76 11.44 -16.23
C LYS A 126 -16.32 11.05 -16.57
N MET A 127 -15.87 11.48 -17.74
CA MET A 127 -14.46 11.38 -18.14
C MET A 127 -13.64 12.33 -17.26
N GLY A 128 -12.65 11.75 -16.58
CA GLY A 128 -11.43 12.41 -16.10
C GLY A 128 -11.55 13.66 -15.25
N ARG A 129 -11.43 13.51 -13.93
CA ARG A 129 -10.91 14.61 -13.12
C ARG A 129 -9.41 14.72 -13.41
N THR A 130 -8.99 15.70 -14.19
CA THR A 130 -7.57 16.01 -14.39
C THR A 130 -7.05 16.72 -13.14
N ASP A 131 -6.40 16.01 -12.23
CA ASP A 131 -5.64 16.64 -11.14
C ASP A 131 -4.17 16.79 -11.59
N PRO A 132 -3.60 18.01 -11.60
CA PRO A 132 -2.20 18.21 -11.95
C PRO A 132 -1.31 17.42 -10.98
N VAL A 133 -0.18 16.90 -11.47
CA VAL A 133 0.89 16.46 -10.56
C VAL A 133 1.56 17.70 -10.04
N ASP A 134 1.13 18.09 -8.86
CA ASP A 134 1.63 19.21 -8.11
C ASP A 134 2.48 18.73 -6.92
N ASP A 135 3.01 19.69 -6.18
CA ASP A 135 3.80 19.40 -4.99
C ASP A 135 2.98 18.69 -3.89
N ALA A 136 1.64 18.78 -3.91
CA ALA A 136 0.78 18.11 -2.94
C ALA A 136 0.67 16.61 -3.22
N GLU A 137 0.52 16.19 -4.48
CA GLU A 137 0.54 14.77 -4.85
C GLU A 137 1.93 14.15 -4.63
N LEU A 138 3.01 14.89 -4.90
CA LEU A 138 4.36 14.47 -4.54
C LEU A 138 4.54 14.31 -3.02
N ALA A 139 4.07 15.28 -2.23
CA ALA A 139 4.13 15.18 -0.77
C ALA A 139 3.29 13.99 -0.25
N ARG A 140 2.15 13.70 -0.88
CA ARG A 140 1.28 12.59 -0.53
C ARG A 140 1.93 11.22 -0.74
N ILE A 141 2.60 11.00 -1.88
CA ILE A 141 3.32 9.75 -2.11
C ILE A 141 4.55 9.63 -1.19
N GLU A 142 5.27 10.72 -0.95
CA GLU A 142 6.43 10.71 -0.04
C GLU A 142 6.02 10.43 1.41
N GLY A 143 4.89 10.98 1.86
CA GLY A 143 4.29 10.65 3.15
C GLY A 143 3.88 9.18 3.24
N ALA A 144 3.23 8.64 2.21
CA ALA A 144 2.85 7.22 2.17
C ALA A 144 4.06 6.27 2.20
N ILE A 145 5.16 6.64 1.53
CA ILE A 145 6.42 5.91 1.58
C ILE A 145 6.99 5.91 3.00
N ALA A 146 7.06 7.08 3.66
CA ALA A 146 7.55 7.18 5.03
C ALA A 146 6.72 6.34 6.01
N GLU A 147 5.39 6.39 5.87
CA GLU A 147 4.48 5.55 6.67
C GLU A 147 4.65 4.05 6.39
N LEU A 148 4.89 3.64 5.14
CA LEU A 148 5.17 2.25 4.79
C LEU A 148 6.48 1.76 5.41
N VAL A 149 7.53 2.58 5.40
CA VAL A 149 8.82 2.25 6.05
C VAL A 149 8.65 2.07 7.56
N ALA A 150 7.89 2.97 8.20
CA ALA A 150 7.58 2.85 9.62
C ALA A 150 6.78 1.56 9.91
N LEU A 151 5.72 1.31 9.13
CA LEU A 151 4.90 0.11 9.28
C LEU A 151 5.71 -1.18 9.09
N ASN A 152 6.64 -1.22 8.14
CA ASN A 152 7.52 -2.36 7.94
C ASN A 152 8.35 -2.66 9.20
N ARG A 153 8.96 -1.63 9.79
CA ARG A 153 9.75 -1.74 11.02
C ARG A 153 8.88 -2.17 12.20
N ASP A 154 7.67 -1.62 12.31
CA ASP A 154 6.72 -1.94 13.38
C ASP A 154 6.22 -3.39 13.29
N LEU A 155 5.99 -3.89 12.08
CA LEU A 155 5.64 -5.30 11.84
C LEU A 155 6.79 -6.23 12.24
N TRP A 156 8.02 -5.91 11.84
CA TRP A 156 9.19 -6.65 12.30
C TRP A 156 9.35 -6.62 13.82
N GLY A 157 9.06 -5.48 14.45
CA GLY A 157 9.03 -5.35 15.90
C GLY A 157 8.03 -6.31 16.55
N LEU A 158 6.81 -6.33 16.03
CA LEU A 158 5.74 -7.25 16.48
C LEU A 158 6.13 -8.72 16.30
N ILE A 159 6.65 -9.09 15.12
CA ILE A 159 7.08 -10.46 14.79
C ILE A 159 8.12 -10.95 15.81
N ARG A 160 9.10 -10.12 16.15
CA ARG A 160 10.11 -10.47 17.17
C ARG A 160 9.54 -10.52 18.57
N ALA A 161 8.72 -9.54 18.96
CA ALA A 161 8.14 -9.46 20.31
C ALA A 161 7.22 -10.64 20.62
N ARG A 162 6.47 -11.12 19.63
CA ARG A 162 5.56 -12.27 19.76
C ARG A 162 6.20 -13.60 19.37
N SER A 163 7.51 -13.62 19.06
CA SER A 163 8.25 -14.82 18.63
C SER A 163 7.60 -15.56 17.45
N TYR A 164 7.03 -14.81 16.51
CA TYR A 164 6.50 -15.41 15.29
C TYR A 164 7.63 -15.94 14.40
N PRO A 165 7.41 -17.03 13.64
CA PRO A 165 8.43 -17.58 12.75
C PRO A 165 8.92 -16.54 11.73
N ALA A 166 10.22 -16.22 11.76
CA ALA A 166 10.89 -15.21 10.94
C ALA A 166 11.68 -15.80 9.75
#